data_AF-A0A3B9ASC1-F1
#
_entry.id   AF-A0A3B9ASC1-F1
#
_cell.length_a   1.000
_cell.length_b   1.000
_cell.length_c   1.000
_cell.angle_alpha   90.00
_cell.angle_beta   90.00
_cell.angle_gamma   90.00
#
_symmetry.space_group_name_H-M   'P 1'
#
loop_
_entity.id
_entity.type
_entity.pdbx_description
1 polymer ?
#
loop_
_entity_poly.entity_id
_entity_poly.type
_entity_poly.pdbx_seq_one_letter_code
_entity_poly.pdbx_strand_id
1 'polypeptide(L)'
;MKKNLLITVLSVWTTISFGQHNSDKNNQPDSVVVFVSFIVETNGSITHINTDKIKCKPCSNEYKKRIENEAIRVVKEMPKRDGHKQKTKYVLPLTFKRED
;
A
#
# COMPACT_ATOMS: atom_id res chain seq x y z
N MET A 1 -66.92 -8.80 -24.97
CA MET A 1 -65.55 -9.36 -24.93
C MET A 1 -64.71 -8.56 -23.95
N LYS A 2 -64.41 -9.11 -22.77
CA LYS A 2 -63.44 -8.54 -21.83
C LYS A 2 -62.38 -9.61 -21.59
N LYS A 3 -61.14 -9.33 -22.00
CA LYS A 3 -59.98 -10.17 -21.66
C LYS A 3 -59.28 -9.47 -20.50
N ASN A 4 -59.40 -10.05 -19.30
CA ASN A 4 -58.63 -9.60 -18.14
C ASN A 4 -57.23 -10.21 -18.24
N LEU A 5 -56.22 -9.35 -18.34
CA LEU A 5 -54.81 -9.73 -18.32
C LEU A 5 -54.38 -9.85 -16.85
N LEU A 6 -54.28 -11.07 -16.33
CA LEU A 6 -53.67 -11.35 -15.05
C LEU A 6 -52.15 -11.42 -15.25
N ILE A 7 -51.44 -10.36 -14.86
CA ILE A 7 -49.98 -10.38 -14.73
C ILE A 7 -49.66 -10.99 -13.37
N THR A 8 -49.42 -12.29 -13.35
CA THR A 8 -48.85 -12.99 -12.19
C THR A 8 -47.39 -12.57 -12.04
N VAL A 9 -47.13 -11.67 -11.09
CA VAL A 9 -45.78 -11.31 -10.65
C VAL A 9 -45.22 -12.48 -9.86
N LEU A 10 -44.45 -13.34 -10.53
CA LEU A 10 -43.58 -14.32 -9.86
C LEU A 10 -42.50 -13.52 -9.12
N SER A 11 -42.69 -13.36 -7.81
CA SER A 11 -41.66 -12.87 -6.89
C SER A 11 -40.52 -13.87 -6.86
N VAL A 12 -39.56 -13.70 -7.76
CA VAL A 12 -38.28 -14.38 -7.68
C VAL A 12 -37.53 -13.77 -6.50
N TRP A 13 -37.46 -14.52 -5.39
CA TRP A 13 -36.47 -14.30 -4.34
C TRP A 13 -35.10 -14.66 -4.89
N THR A 14 -34.51 -13.78 -5.69
CA THR A 14 -33.06 -13.81 -5.88
C THR A 14 -32.46 -13.12 -4.66
N THR A 15 -31.97 -13.93 -3.71
CA THR A 15 -31.02 -13.46 -2.72
C THR A 15 -29.75 -13.06 -3.45
N ILE A 16 -29.66 -11.82 -3.90
CA ILE A 16 -28.40 -11.20 -4.27
C ILE A 16 -27.66 -10.98 -2.95
N SER A 17 -27.02 -12.03 -2.45
CA SER A 17 -25.93 -11.91 -1.49
C SER A 17 -24.64 -11.79 -2.30
N PHE A 18 -24.44 -10.64 -2.93
CA PHE A 18 -23.12 -10.18 -3.31
C PHE A 18 -22.78 -9.02 -2.39
N GLY A 19 -21.75 -9.26 -1.58
CA GLY A 19 -21.52 -8.63 -0.30
C GLY A 19 -21.49 -7.11 -0.34
N GLN A 20 -21.76 -6.55 0.83
CA GLN A 20 -21.48 -5.16 1.15
C GLN A 20 -20.05 -4.83 0.70
N HIS A 21 -19.91 -4.25 -0.49
CA HIS A 21 -18.73 -3.47 -0.84
C HIS A 21 -18.87 -2.19 -0.02
N ASN A 22 -18.56 -2.32 1.28
CA ASN A 22 -18.31 -1.20 2.17
C ASN A 22 -17.08 -0.49 1.60
N SER A 23 -17.35 0.44 0.68
CA SER A 23 -16.42 1.49 0.32
C SER A 23 -16.31 2.41 1.54
N ASP A 24 -15.54 2.00 2.54
CA ASP A 24 -15.02 2.92 3.54
C ASP A 24 -14.12 3.92 2.82
N LYS A 25 -14.71 5.04 2.43
CA LYS A 25 -14.08 6.04 1.56
C LYS A 25 -12.94 6.83 2.21
N ASN A 26 -12.50 6.54 3.44
CA ASN A 26 -11.50 7.37 4.14
C ASN A 26 -10.51 6.65 5.08
N ASN A 27 -10.50 5.32 5.16
CA ASN A 27 -9.65 4.67 6.15
C ASN A 27 -8.24 4.48 5.59
N GLN A 28 -7.33 5.41 5.92
CA GLN A 28 -5.89 5.19 5.76
C GLN A 28 -5.55 3.79 6.34
N PRO A 29 -4.58 3.06 5.78
CA PRO A 29 -4.21 1.75 6.30
C PRO A 29 -3.59 1.86 7.71
N ASP A 30 -3.91 0.92 8.60
CA ASP A 30 -3.36 0.87 9.97
C ASP A 30 -1.85 0.57 9.96
N SER A 31 -1.39 -0.17 8.95
CA SER A 31 0.03 -0.43 8.73
C SER A 31 0.37 -0.65 7.26
N VAL A 32 1.57 -0.19 6.89
CA VAL A 32 2.15 -0.34 5.55
C VAL A 32 3.62 -0.71 5.68
N VAL A 33 4.09 -1.60 4.81
CA VAL A 33 5.52 -1.96 4.72
C VAL A 33 6.07 -1.55 3.37
N VAL A 34 7.14 -0.75 3.37
CA VAL A 34 7.86 -0.32 2.17
C VAL A 34 9.22 -0.99 2.15
N PHE A 35 9.57 -1.63 1.03
CA PHE A 35 10.89 -2.21 0.80
C PHE A 35 11.71 -1.22 -0.02
N VAL A 36 12.74 -0.66 0.60
CA VAL A 36 13.64 0.31 -0.05
C VAL A 36 14.98 -0.34 -0.29
N SER A 37 15.44 -0.38 -1.53
CA SER A 37 16.81 -0.75 -1.86
C SER A 37 17.72 0.46 -1.99
N PHE A 38 18.97 0.31 -1.57
CA PHE A 38 19.99 1.34 -1.70
C PHE A 38 21.40 0.71 -1.67
N ILE A 39 22.40 1.47 -2.08
CA ILE A 39 23.81 1.07 -2.04
C ILE A 39 24.51 1.87 -0.94
N VAL A 40 25.23 1.18 -0.06
CA VAL A 40 26.20 1.83 0.82
C VAL A 40 27.56 1.73 0.15
N GLU A 41 28.15 2.89 -0.12
CA GLU A 41 29.48 3.05 -0.69
C GLU A 41 30.57 2.74 0.34
N THR A 42 31.83 2.60 -0.09
CA THR A 42 32.97 2.29 0.80
C THR A 42 33.27 3.40 1.83
N ASN A 43 32.85 4.63 1.55
CA ASN A 43 32.94 5.79 2.45
C ASN A 43 31.71 5.95 3.36
N GLY A 44 30.82 4.94 3.38
CA GLY A 44 29.60 4.93 4.18
C GLY A 44 28.46 5.80 3.67
N SER A 45 28.60 6.47 2.51
CA SER A 45 27.50 7.24 1.91
C SER A 45 26.45 6.35 1.27
N ILE A 46 25.18 6.76 1.35
CA ILE A 46 24.05 6.04 0.73
C ILE A 46 23.76 6.60 -0.66
N THR A 47 23.68 5.73 -1.67
CA THR A 47 23.37 6.08 -3.08
C THR A 47 22.31 5.13 -3.65
N HIS A 48 21.78 5.43 -4.85
CA HIS A 48 20.86 4.56 -5.60
C HIS A 48 19.63 4.08 -4.82
N ILE A 49 18.97 5.00 -4.10
CA ILE A 49 17.80 4.72 -3.26
C ILE A 49 16.56 4.53 -4.15
N ASN A 50 15.94 3.35 -4.09
CA ASN A 50 14.73 2.99 -4.85
C ASN A 50 13.72 2.27 -3.97
N THR A 51 12.43 2.46 -4.28
CA THR A 51 11.34 1.69 -3.65
C THR A 51 11.01 0.47 -4.50
N ASP A 52 11.30 -0.72 -3.99
CA ASP A 52 11.12 -1.98 -4.74
C ASP A 52 9.67 -2.51 -4.63
N LYS A 53 9.06 -2.36 -3.45
CA LYS A 53 7.73 -2.90 -3.16
C LYS A 53 7.04 -2.15 -2.04
N ILE A 54 5.73 -1.97 -2.16
CA ILE A 54 4.88 -1.45 -1.09
C ILE A 54 3.82 -2.51 -0.78
N LYS A 55 3.83 -3.06 0.43
CA LYS A 55 2.78 -3.93 0.97
C LYS A 55 1.81 -3.07 1.76
N CYS A 56 0.63 -2.89 1.18
CA CYS A 56 -0.42 -2.05 1.72
C CYS A 56 -1.75 -2.77 1.50
N LYS A 57 -2.56 -2.90 2.55
CA LYS A 57 -4.01 -3.17 2.42
C LYS A 57 -4.63 -2.08 1.51
N PRO A 58 -5.82 -2.26 0.89
CA PRO A 58 -6.36 -1.30 -0.08
C PRO A 58 -6.14 0.14 0.38
N CYS A 59 -5.30 0.86 -0.36
CA CYS A 59 -4.88 2.21 -0.04
C CYS A 59 -4.77 3.02 -1.32
N SER A 60 -5.11 4.30 -1.21
CA SER A 60 -5.13 5.21 -2.35
C SER A 60 -3.73 5.35 -2.96
N ASN A 61 -3.68 5.62 -4.27
CA ASN A 61 -2.42 5.89 -4.96
C ASN A 61 -1.72 7.13 -4.39
N GLU A 62 -2.48 8.12 -3.91
CA GLU A 62 -1.95 9.29 -3.24
C GLU A 62 -1.23 8.92 -1.94
N TYR A 63 -1.85 8.06 -1.11
CA TYR A 63 -1.23 7.59 0.12
C TYR A 63 0.06 6.81 -0.16
N LYS A 64 0.06 5.94 -1.19
CA LYS A 64 1.27 5.21 -1.61
C LYS A 64 2.42 6.16 -1.97
N LYS A 65 2.15 7.22 -2.76
CA LYS A 65 3.16 8.22 -3.12
C LYS A 65 3.71 8.96 -1.90
N ARG A 66 2.84 9.35 -0.96
CA ARG A 66 3.27 10.02 0.29
C ARG A 66 4.19 9.13 1.12
N ILE A 67 3.80 7.88 1.33
CA ILE A 67 4.59 6.92 2.11
C ILE A 67 5.89 6.53 1.38
N GLU A 68 5.89 6.45 0.07
CA GLU A 68 7.10 6.24 -0.73
C GLU A 68 8.11 7.37 -0.54
N ASN A 69 7.67 8.63 -0.66
CA ASN A 69 8.53 9.80 -0.43
C ASN A 69 9.11 9.81 0.99
N GLU A 70 8.29 9.46 1.97
CA GLU A 70 8.71 9.40 3.37
C GLU A 70 9.73 8.27 3.61
N ALA A 71 9.51 7.09 3.03
CA ALA A 71 10.45 5.98 3.10
C ALA A 71 11.83 6.36 2.50
N ILE A 72 11.83 7.06 1.36
CA ILE A 72 13.06 7.57 0.74
C ILE A 72 13.73 8.62 1.65
N ARG A 73 12.96 9.53 2.25
CA ARG A 73 13.48 10.55 3.18
C ARG A 73 14.18 9.91 4.38
N VAL A 74 13.54 8.91 5.00
CA VAL A 74 14.12 8.18 6.13
C VAL A 74 15.45 7.54 5.74
N VAL A 75 15.53 6.86 4.59
CA VAL A 75 16.80 6.25 4.12
C VAL A 75 17.88 7.29 3.82
N LYS A 76 17.52 8.46 3.28
CA LYS A 76 18.47 9.56 3.04
C LYS A 76 19.05 10.14 4.33
N GLU A 77 18.26 10.17 5.39
CA GLU A 77 18.65 10.71 6.71
C GLU A 77 19.34 9.68 7.61
N MET A 78 19.45 8.43 7.17
CA MET A 78 20.20 7.43 7.91
C MET A 78 21.65 7.88 8.11
N PRO A 79 22.23 7.65 9.30
CA PRO A 79 23.63 7.99 9.53
C PRO A 79 24.53 7.22 8.56
N LYS A 80 25.67 7.82 8.21
CA LYS A 80 26.71 7.13 7.44
C LYS A 80 27.10 5.87 8.19
N ARG A 81 27.25 4.79 7.42
CA ARG A 81 27.64 3.50 7.96
C ARG A 81 29.08 3.25 7.57
N ASP A 82 30.01 3.52 8.47
CA ASP A 82 31.44 3.33 8.19
C ASP A 82 31.83 1.84 8.35
N GLY A 83 32.98 1.46 7.78
CA GLY A 83 33.55 0.12 7.95
C GLY A 83 33.22 -0.88 6.83
N HIS A 84 32.59 -0.46 5.74
CA HIS A 84 32.38 -1.31 4.57
C HIS A 84 33.63 -1.35 3.68
N LYS A 85 34.21 -2.55 3.50
CA LYS A 85 35.35 -2.78 2.59
C LYS A 85 34.96 -2.76 1.10
N GLN A 86 33.67 -2.88 0.81
CA GLN A 86 33.13 -2.96 -0.55
C GLN A 86 31.74 -2.33 -0.61
N LYS A 87 31.34 -1.88 -1.80
CA LYS A 87 29.98 -1.40 -2.07
C LYS A 87 28.98 -2.53 -1.82
N THR A 88 27.94 -2.26 -1.04
CA THR A 88 26.96 -3.28 -0.65
C THR A 88 25.55 -2.78 -0.92
N LYS A 89 24.76 -3.59 -1.63
CA LYS A 89 23.33 -3.33 -1.83
C LYS A 89 22.54 -3.86 -0.64
N TYR A 90 21.70 -3.01 -0.07
CA TYR A 90 20.77 -3.36 0.99
C TYR A 90 19.34 -3.30 0.48
N VAL A 91 18.46 -4.07 1.13
CA VAL A 91 17.00 -3.95 1.00
C VAL A 91 16.46 -3.84 2.43
N LEU A 92 15.87 -2.70 2.76
CA LEU A 92 15.38 -2.40 4.10
C LEU A 92 13.84 -2.36 4.10
N PRO A 93 13.18 -3.23 4.89
CA PRO A 93 11.75 -3.12 5.12
C PRO A 93 11.45 -2.03 6.18
N LEU A 94 10.80 -0.94 5.77
CA LEU A 94 10.29 0.11 6.64
C LEU A 94 8.80 -0.12 6.93
N THR A 95 8.44 -0.23 8.20
CA THR A 95 7.04 -0.42 8.62
C THR A 95 6.49 0.88 9.19
N PHE A 96 5.48 1.43 8.52
CA PHE A 96 4.70 2.57 9.01
C PHE A 96 3.45 2.04 9.70
N LYS A 97 3.15 2.57 10.87
CA LYS A 97 1.93 2.30 11.63
C LYS A 97 1.27 3.62 11.98
N ARG A 98 -0.06 3.62 12.03
CA ARG A 98 -0.77 4.73 12.67
C ARG A 98 -0.52 4.64 14.17
N GLU A 99 -0.16 5.77 14.78
CA GLU A 99 -0.11 5.88 16.23
C GLU A 99 -1.54 6.06 16.75
N ASP A 100 -1.89 5.31 17.80
CA ASP A 100 -3.23 5.30 18.41
C ASP A 100 -3.50 6.57 19.24
#